data_AF-A0A6C0CCT4-F1
#
_entry.id   AF-A0A6C0CCT4-F1
#
_cell.length_a   1.000
_cell.length_b   1.000
_cell.length_c   1.000
_cell.angle_alpha   90.00
_cell.angle_beta   90.00
_cell.angle_gamma   90.00
#
_symmetry.space_group_name_H-M   'P 1'
#
loop_
_entity.id
_entity.type
_entity.pdbx_description
1 polymer ?
#
loop_
_entity_poly.entity_id
_entity_poly.type
_entity_poly.pdbx_seq_one_letter_code
_entity_poly.pdbx_strand_id
1 'polypeptide(L)'
;MILTVTLNEQISECSNLKAMILPVTLNEQILTHSNLKATILPVTLNEQILTHSNFKAMILPVTLNEQILSHSNLKAMISPVTLNEQILTHSNFKAMILPVTLNEQILERSNLMAMILPVTLNEQILECSKSQGNDLASNIE
;
A
#
# COMPACT_ATOMS: atom_id res chain seq x y z
N MET A 1 2.32 -29.89 -10.17
CA MET A 1 1.87 -29.75 -8.77
C MET A 1 2.49 -28.46 -8.25
N ILE A 2 1.76 -27.34 -8.29
CA ILE A 2 2.22 -26.12 -7.63
C ILE A 2 1.80 -26.28 -6.17
N LEU A 3 2.79 -26.43 -5.29
CA LEU A 3 2.57 -26.37 -3.86
C LEU A 3 2.25 -24.91 -3.54
N THR A 4 0.97 -24.54 -3.44
CA THR A 4 0.62 -23.21 -2.95
C THR A 4 0.95 -23.18 -1.47
N VAL A 5 2.12 -22.63 -1.15
CA VAL A 5 2.50 -22.33 0.23
C VAL A 5 1.64 -21.14 0.64
N THR A 6 0.63 -21.40 1.46
CA THR A 6 -0.16 -20.38 2.14
C THR A 6 0.41 -20.19 3.53
N LEU A 7 0.68 -18.94 3.90
CA LEU A 7 0.97 -18.57 5.28
C LEU A 7 -0.23 -17.80 5.81
N ASN A 8 -0.66 -18.09 7.03
CA ASN A 8 -1.79 -17.38 7.61
C ASN A 8 -1.34 -15.98 8.06
N GLU A 9 -0.29 -15.90 8.86
CA GLU A 9 0.13 -14.65 9.49
C GLU A 9 1.64 -14.45 9.41
N GLN A 10 2.06 -13.21 9.23
CA GLN A 10 3.45 -12.78 9.36
C GLN A 10 3.52 -11.48 10.14
N ILE A 11 4.09 -11.54 11.34
CA ILE A 11 4.32 -10.38 12.20
C ILE A 11 5.82 -10.15 12.31
N SER A 12 6.25 -8.90 12.13
CA SER A 12 7.66 -8.51 12.33
C SER A 12 7.75 -7.12 12.96
N GLU A 13 8.54 -7.05 14.02
CA GLU A 13 8.78 -5.85 14.80
C GLU A 13 10.26 -5.45 14.69
N CYS A 14 10.53 -4.14 14.56
CA CYS A 14 11.88 -3.59 14.59
C CYS A 14 12.85 -4.21 13.56
N SER A 15 12.34 -4.53 12.37
CA SER A 15 13.14 -5.18 11.34
C SER A 15 13.90 -4.17 10.47
N ASN A 16 15.16 -4.49 10.14
CA ASN A 16 15.94 -3.73 9.15
C ASN A 16 16.43 -4.70 8.07
N LEU A 17 15.66 -4.80 7.01
CA LEU A 17 15.85 -5.80 5.97
C LEU A 17 16.17 -5.13 4.63
N LYS A 18 17.16 -5.69 3.93
CA LYS A 18 17.46 -5.24 2.56
C LYS A 18 16.34 -5.66 1.59
N ALA A 19 15.83 -6.87 1.77
CA ALA A 19 14.74 -7.42 0.99
C ALA A 19 13.92 -8.38 1.86
N MET A 20 12.62 -8.47 1.56
CA MET A 20 11.72 -9.48 2.10
C MET A 20 10.93 -10.09 0.94
N ILE A 21 10.88 -11.42 0.91
CA ILE A 21 10.10 -12.22 -0.05
C ILE A 21 9.15 -13.08 0.75
N LEU A 22 7.88 -13.02 0.41
CA LEU A 22 6.79 -13.73 1.09
C LEU A 22 6.26 -14.89 0.23
N PRO A 23 5.49 -15.82 0.82
CA PRO A 23 4.86 -16.93 0.10
C PRO A 23 3.90 -16.48 -1.02
N VAL A 24 3.29 -17.42 -1.74
CA VAL A 24 2.37 -17.09 -2.86
C VAL A 24 1.09 -16.44 -2.34
N THR A 25 0.59 -16.92 -1.20
CA THR A 25 -0.60 -16.39 -0.52
C THR A 25 -0.25 -16.15 0.94
N LEU A 26 -0.62 -14.97 1.44
CA LEU A 26 -0.55 -14.60 2.85
C LEU A 26 -1.91 -14.04 3.25
N ASN A 27 -2.49 -14.45 4.37
CA ASN A 27 -3.74 -13.83 4.79
C ASN A 27 -3.45 -12.47 5.42
N GLU A 28 -2.53 -12.42 6.39
CA GLU A 28 -2.26 -11.21 7.17
C GLU A 28 -0.77 -10.91 7.28
N GLN A 29 -0.43 -9.64 7.13
CA GLN A 29 0.92 -9.14 7.37
C GLN A 29 0.92 -7.89 8.24
N ILE A 30 1.69 -7.94 9.32
CA ILE A 30 1.88 -6.80 10.22
C ILE A 30 3.37 -6.48 10.32
N LEU A 31 3.74 -5.26 9.92
CA LEU A 31 5.09 -4.73 10.14
C LEU A 31 5.04 -3.48 10.99
N THR A 32 5.78 -3.51 12.09
CA THR A 32 5.90 -2.38 13.01
C THR A 32 7.36 -1.96 13.12
N HIS A 33 7.63 -0.65 13.11
CA HIS A 33 8.98 -0.08 13.26
C HIS A 33 10.00 -0.65 12.26
N SER A 34 9.57 -0.91 11.02
CA SER A 34 10.37 -1.63 10.04
C SER A 34 11.02 -0.69 9.02
N ASN A 35 12.27 -0.98 8.64
CA ASN A 35 13.00 -0.28 7.61
C ASN A 35 13.37 -1.26 6.50
N LEU A 36 12.75 -1.09 5.33
CA LEU A 36 12.88 -2.01 4.20
C LEU A 36 13.30 -1.27 2.94
N LYS A 37 14.35 -1.75 2.26
CA LYS A 37 14.77 -1.14 0.99
C LYS A 37 13.86 -1.55 -0.16
N ALA A 38 13.54 -2.83 -0.25
CA ALA A 38 12.63 -3.36 -1.25
C ALA A 38 11.79 -4.47 -0.62
N THR A 39 10.49 -4.44 -0.86
CA THR A 39 9.57 -5.50 -0.43
C THR A 39 8.79 -5.96 -1.65
N ILE A 40 8.79 -7.28 -1.88
CA ILE A 40 7.93 -7.93 -2.87
C ILE A 40 6.94 -8.79 -2.08
N LEU A 41 5.68 -8.40 -2.15
CA LEU A 41 4.58 -9.07 -1.47
C LEU A 41 4.11 -10.31 -2.26
N PRO A 42 3.36 -11.23 -1.62
CA PRO A 42 2.72 -12.38 -2.27
C PRO A 42 1.90 -11.99 -3.52
N VAL A 43 1.43 -12.99 -4.27
CA VAL A 43 0.47 -12.77 -5.35
C VAL A 43 -0.88 -12.30 -4.82
N THR A 44 -1.29 -12.84 -3.67
CA THR A 44 -2.53 -12.47 -2.95
C THR A 44 -2.21 -12.21 -1.49
N LEU A 45 -2.66 -11.05 -0.99
CA LEU A 45 -2.65 -10.69 0.43
C LEU A 45 -4.06 -10.26 0.82
N ASN A 46 -4.63 -10.76 1.90
CA ASN A 46 -5.94 -10.26 2.33
C ASN A 46 -5.76 -8.94 3.06
N GLU A 47 -4.88 -8.90 4.06
CA GLU A 47 -4.72 -7.73 4.93
C GLU A 47 -3.25 -7.36 5.12
N GLN A 48 -2.97 -6.07 5.02
CA GLN A 48 -1.66 -5.52 5.32
C GLN A 48 -1.74 -4.33 6.26
N ILE A 49 -1.00 -4.42 7.37
CA ILE A 49 -0.86 -3.34 8.34
C ILE A 49 0.60 -2.94 8.46
N LEU A 50 0.87 -1.67 8.17
CA LEU A 50 2.19 -1.06 8.30
C LEU A 50 2.12 0.12 9.27
N THR A 51 2.92 0.05 10.33
CA THR A 51 2.96 1.11 11.34
C THR A 51 4.41 1.55 11.58
N HIS A 52 4.64 2.86 11.63
CA HIS A 52 5.97 3.44 11.91
C HIS A 52 7.08 2.90 11.01
N SER A 53 6.78 2.68 9.73
CA SER A 53 7.69 1.97 8.82
C SER A 53 8.18 2.85 7.68
N ASN A 54 9.42 2.61 7.25
CA ASN A 54 10.04 3.33 6.14
C ASN A 54 10.41 2.38 5.01
N PHE A 55 9.88 2.66 3.81
CA PHE A 55 10.17 1.88 2.62
C PHE A 55 10.75 2.75 1.51
N LYS A 56 11.81 2.26 0.85
CA LYS A 56 12.30 2.90 -0.37
C LYS A 56 11.45 2.51 -1.58
N ALA A 57 11.11 1.25 -1.72
CA ALA A 57 10.22 0.76 -2.75
C ALA A 57 9.37 -0.38 -2.21
N MET A 58 8.07 -0.33 -2.48
CA MET A 58 7.13 -1.40 -2.15
C MET A 58 6.31 -1.76 -3.39
N ILE A 59 6.29 -3.04 -3.72
CA ILE A 59 5.45 -3.61 -4.77
C ILE A 59 4.43 -4.49 -4.07
N LEU A 60 3.17 -4.11 -4.21
CA LEU A 60 2.02 -4.78 -3.61
C LEU A 60 1.60 -6.00 -4.48
N PRO A 61 0.74 -6.90 -3.96
CA PRO A 61 0.28 -8.10 -4.66
C PRO A 61 -0.45 -7.79 -5.96
N VAL A 62 -0.94 -8.82 -6.66
CA VAL A 62 -1.92 -8.60 -7.74
C VAL A 62 -3.27 -8.18 -7.15
N THR A 63 -3.65 -8.79 -6.03
CA THR A 63 -4.89 -8.52 -5.30
C THR A 63 -4.59 -8.30 -3.83
N LEU A 64 -5.06 -7.17 -3.31
CA LEU A 64 -5.03 -6.83 -1.89
C LEU A 64 -6.45 -6.43 -1.47
N ASN A 65 -7.00 -7.05 -0.43
CA ASN A 65 -8.34 -6.65 0.02
C ASN A 65 -8.24 -5.38 0.85
N GLU A 66 -7.38 -5.37 1.87
CA GLU A 66 -7.29 -4.26 2.82
C GLU A 66 -5.84 -3.84 3.05
N GLN A 67 -5.62 -2.53 3.04
CA GLN A 67 -4.33 -1.95 3.37
C GLN A 67 -4.46 -0.80 4.36
N ILE A 68 -3.74 -0.91 5.47
CA ILE A 68 -3.63 0.14 6.47
C ILE A 68 -2.16 0.58 6.58
N LEU A 69 -1.90 1.85 6.32
CA LEU A 69 -0.62 2.48 6.62
C LEU A 69 -0.79 3.63 7.59
N SER A 70 -0.07 3.54 8.71
CA SER A 70 -0.03 4.57 9.73
C SER A 70 1.41 5.00 10.00
N HIS A 71 1.63 6.33 10.09
CA HIS A 71 2.92 6.91 10.43
C HIS A 71 4.09 6.39 9.57
N SER A 72 3.84 6.18 8.27
CA SER A 72 4.80 5.50 7.39
C SER A 72 5.33 6.44 6.31
N ASN A 73 6.58 6.23 5.89
CA ASN A 73 7.20 7.00 4.81
C ASN A 73 7.60 6.07 3.66
N LEU A 74 7.06 6.33 2.47
CA LEU A 74 7.31 5.55 1.28
C LEU A 74 7.81 6.44 0.14
N LYS A 75 8.97 6.09 -0.44
CA LYS A 75 9.45 6.83 -1.61
C LYS A 75 8.73 6.43 -2.89
N ALA A 76 8.47 5.15 -3.07
CA ALA A 76 7.74 4.63 -4.21
C ALA A 76 6.85 3.47 -3.78
N MET A 77 5.58 3.52 -4.17
CA MET A 77 4.63 2.42 -4.01
C MET A 77 3.96 2.12 -5.34
N ILE A 78 3.96 0.85 -5.71
CA ILE A 78 3.19 0.31 -6.83
C ILE A 78 2.07 -0.52 -6.21
N SER A 79 0.84 -0.05 -6.40
CA SER A 79 -0.38 -0.69 -5.91
C SER A 79 -0.74 -1.93 -6.71
N PRO A 80 -1.59 -2.81 -6.14
CA PRO A 80 -2.10 -4.00 -6.84
C PRO A 80 -2.88 -3.66 -8.11
N VAL A 81 -3.34 -4.66 -8.85
CA VAL A 81 -4.34 -4.43 -9.91
C VAL A 81 -5.67 -4.03 -9.28
N THR A 82 -6.05 -4.72 -8.20
CA THR A 82 -7.29 -4.48 -7.46
C THR A 82 -6.98 -4.27 -5.98
N LEU A 83 -7.50 -3.17 -5.41
CA LEU A 83 -7.53 -2.88 -3.99
C LEU A 83 -8.96 -2.59 -3.58
N ASN A 84 -9.50 -3.29 -2.58
CA ASN A 84 -10.84 -2.98 -2.11
C ASN A 84 -10.79 -1.77 -1.18
N GLU A 85 -9.96 -1.81 -0.15
CA GLU A 85 -9.92 -0.78 0.88
C GLU A 85 -8.50 -0.31 1.15
N GLN A 86 -8.33 1.01 1.20
CA GLN A 86 -7.07 1.63 1.56
C GLN A 86 -7.24 2.73 2.59
N ILE A 87 -6.55 2.59 3.71
CA ILE A 87 -6.49 3.60 4.77
C ILE A 87 -5.05 4.08 4.91
N LEU A 88 -4.86 5.38 4.75
CA LEU A 88 -3.58 6.07 4.87
C LEU A 88 -3.69 7.18 5.91
N THR A 89 -2.97 7.03 7.01
CA THR A 89 -3.02 7.97 8.15
C THR A 89 -1.60 8.45 8.49
N HIS A 90 -1.41 9.77 8.57
CA HIS A 90 -0.12 10.42 8.88
C HIS A 90 1.06 9.89 8.06
N SER A 91 0.83 9.58 6.78
CA SER A 91 1.82 8.92 5.93
C SER A 91 2.32 9.83 4.82
N ASN A 92 3.58 9.68 4.44
CA ASN A 92 4.20 10.50 3.39
C ASN A 92 4.64 9.63 2.22
N PHE A 93 4.20 10.00 1.03
CA PHE A 93 4.49 9.32 -0.22
C PHE A 93 5.11 10.28 -1.22
N LYS A 94 6.29 9.91 -1.74
CA LYS A 94 6.89 10.71 -2.83
C LYS A 94 6.26 10.36 -4.18
N ALA A 95 6.10 9.07 -4.47
CA ALA A 95 5.44 8.60 -5.68
C ALA A 95 4.54 7.41 -5.35
N MET A 96 3.30 7.46 -5.81
CA MET A 96 2.32 6.42 -5.61
C MET A 96 1.57 6.16 -6.92
N ILE A 97 1.60 4.91 -7.37
CA ILE A 97 0.77 4.44 -8.47
C ILE A 97 -0.39 3.71 -7.82
N LEU A 98 -1.61 4.22 -7.97
CA LEU A 98 -2.83 3.58 -7.48
C LEU A 98 -3.20 2.37 -8.34
N PRO A 99 -4.03 1.46 -7.81
CA PRO A 99 -4.40 0.24 -8.53
C PRO A 99 -5.27 0.58 -9.74
N VAL A 100 -5.56 -0.39 -10.61
CA VAL A 100 -6.51 -0.15 -11.71
C VAL A 100 -7.91 0.11 -11.14
N THR A 101 -8.29 -0.68 -10.13
CA THR A 101 -9.57 -0.55 -9.41
C THR A 101 -9.30 -0.33 -7.93
N LEU A 102 -9.83 0.77 -7.39
CA LEU A 102 -9.88 1.09 -5.97
C LEU A 102 -11.33 1.31 -5.55
N ASN A 103 -11.86 0.49 -4.65
CA ASN A 103 -13.25 0.68 -4.22
C ASN A 103 -13.33 1.82 -3.20
N GLU A 104 -12.54 1.74 -2.12
CA GLU A 104 -12.60 2.71 -1.03
C GLU A 104 -11.21 3.22 -0.65
N GLN A 105 -11.11 4.54 -0.50
CA GLN A 105 -9.88 5.19 -0.04
C GLN A 105 -10.16 6.22 1.05
N ILE A 106 -9.44 6.08 2.16
CA ILE A 106 -9.40 7.07 3.24
C ILE A 106 -7.98 7.60 3.35
N LEU A 107 -7.84 8.93 3.30
CA LEU A 107 -6.57 9.62 3.40
C LEU A 107 -6.62 10.73 4.45
N GLU A 108 -6.06 10.46 5.62
CA GLU A 108 -6.02 11.38 6.76
C GLU A 108 -4.59 11.90 7.01
N ARG A 109 -4.43 13.23 7.06
CA ARG A 109 -3.18 13.93 7.40
C ARG A 109 -1.94 13.41 6.66
N SER A 110 -2.13 13.02 5.41
CA SER A 110 -1.11 12.37 4.61
C SER A 110 -0.68 13.27 3.45
N ASN A 111 0.57 13.13 3.03
CA ASN A 111 1.15 13.93 1.95
C ASN A 111 1.55 13.04 0.78
N LEU A 112 1.07 13.39 -0.41
CA LEU A 112 1.39 12.73 -1.68
C LEU A 112 2.02 13.73 -2.64
N MET A 113 3.30 13.57 -2.98
CA MET A 113 3.93 14.48 -3.95
C MET A 113 3.50 14.19 -5.39
N ALA A 114 3.53 12.92 -5.80
CA ALA A 114 3.11 12.49 -7.13
C ALA A 114 2.21 11.26 -7.01
N MET A 115 1.06 11.31 -7.67
CA MET A 115 0.08 10.24 -7.67
C MET A 115 -0.40 9.99 -9.10
N ILE A 116 -0.45 8.71 -9.49
CA ILE A 116 -1.19 8.27 -10.66
C ILE A 116 -2.48 7.65 -10.14
N LEU A 117 -3.61 8.20 -10.56
CA LEU A 117 -4.95 7.77 -10.13
C LEU A 117 -5.36 6.42 -10.73
N PRO A 118 -6.28 5.70 -10.07
CA PRO A 118 -6.83 4.47 -10.61
C PRO A 118 -7.70 4.76 -11.83
N VAL A 119 -7.94 3.74 -12.66
CA VAL A 119 -8.93 3.84 -13.75
C VAL A 119 -10.35 3.90 -13.17
N THR A 120 -10.56 3.24 -12.03
CA THR A 120 -11.84 3.22 -11.33
C THR A 120 -11.62 3.51 -9.84
N LEU A 121 -12.28 4.55 -9.34
CA LEU A 121 -12.37 4.92 -7.93
C LEU A 121 -13.85 5.07 -7.57
N ASN A 122 -14.35 4.29 -6.61
CA ASN A 122 -15.76 4.39 -6.23
C ASN A 122 -15.97 5.41 -5.11
N GLU A 123 -15.21 5.31 -4.02
CA GLU A 123 -15.34 6.19 -2.86
C GLU A 123 -13.99 6.71 -2.38
N GLN A 124 -13.95 8.00 -2.04
CA GLN A 124 -12.76 8.67 -1.52
C GLN A 124 -13.10 9.67 -0.42
N ILE A 125 -12.39 9.56 0.71
CA ILE A 125 -12.46 10.47 1.84
C ILE A 125 -11.08 11.10 2.05
N LEU A 126 -11.03 12.44 2.06
CA LEU A 126 -9.81 13.22 2.20
C LEU A 126 -9.93 14.17 3.40
N GLU A 127 -9.13 13.97 4.44
CA GLU A 127 -9.11 14.84 5.62
C GLU A 127 -7.70 15.37 5.91
N CYS A 128 -7.54 16.70 5.87
CA CYS A 128 -6.26 17.39 6.14
C CYS A 128 -5.04 16.87 5.35
N SER A 129 -5.28 16.29 4.17
CA SER A 129 -4.27 15.67 3.33
C SER A 129 -3.97 16.51 2.10
N LYS A 130 -2.75 16.41 1.56
CA LYS A 130 -2.28 17.23 0.43
C LYS A 130 -1.73 16.35 -0.69
N SER A 131 -2.16 16.61 -1.92
CA SER A 131 -1.55 16.09 -3.15
C SER A 131 -0.91 17.22 -3.96
N GLN A 132 0.26 16.99 -4.58
CA GLN A 132 0.96 17.97 -5.45
C GLN A 132 1.18 17.46 -6.89
N GLY A 133 0.42 16.46 -7.34
CA GLY A 133 0.59 15.86 -8.67
C GLY A 133 -0.11 16.65 -9.79
N ASN A 134 0.42 16.55 -11.02
CA ASN A 134 -0.23 17.08 -12.23
C ASN A 134 -1.61 16.41 -12.41
N ASP A 135 -2.68 17.17 -12.22
CA ASP A 135 -4.03 16.79 -12.61
C ASP A 135 -4.10 16.67 -14.15
N LEU A 136 -3.94 15.46 -14.66
CA LEU A 136 -4.43 15.10 -15.98
C LEU A 136 -5.82 14.46 -15.78
N ALA A 137 -6.85 15.22 -16.16
CA ALA A 137 -8.30 14.96 -16.02
C ALA A 137 -8.87 15.46 -14.66
N SER A 138 -9.59 16.58 -14.56
CA SER A 138 -10.87 16.84 -15.25
C SER A 138 -11.71 15.57 -15.32
N ASN A 139 -12.26 15.13 -14.19
CA ASN A 139 -13.59 14.51 -14.08
C ASN A 139 -13.83 14.09 -12.63
N ILE A 140 -14.29 15.04 -11.83
CA ILE A 140 -15.18 14.79 -10.70
C ILE A 140 -16.30 15.82 -10.87
N GLU A 141 -17.29 15.46 -11.69
CA GLU A 141 -18.65 16.03 -11.62
C GLU A 141 -19.53 15.00 -10.90
#